data_AF-A0A3N5WE58-F1
#
_entry.id   AF-A0A3N5WE58-F1
#
_cell.length_a   1.000
_cell.length_b   1.000
_cell.length_c   1.000
_cell.angle_alpha   90.00
_cell.angle_beta   90.00
_cell.angle_gamma   90.00
#
_symmetry.space_group_name_H-M   'P 1'
#
loop_
_entity.id
_entity.type
_entity.pdbx_description
1 polymer ?
#
loop_
_entity_poly.entity_id
_entity_poly.type
_entity_poly.pdbx_seq_one_letter_code
_entity_poly.pdbx_strand_id
1 'polypeptide(L)'
;MLVRAADIDDLWAFVEAWEKEGARFPHVYPPDVLIGRVPARVEDAMRADARLVRVYRKGGAPGLEPSGKEMDRVGLLAASWFAERRAEDLPELPATGRPAEPLVIPPLAFDKSSPPLPDLEGKTYGRAFGANYIQTSEWMLGKVAVGVVLPDCPGNTYSRADIASVLESVRGALDFWASRVDVIPYVRFVYDVRSGVRTDMDFMNRPPRIDEEVWVPEILGKLGYESRIGGDPTGAVYDYVDSLRTGYRSEWGICFIIPKVPAFRSSYDAYSHFGGPFVCAPAGVLKDEGRLVGGTVWLSHLLIKQTGHLFWALDESCFSGSCVPCHVRSGYLNIYNKNSMNRDYYCAPHHVPCAMETPTAHLCEYTLAQA
;
A
#
# COMPACT_ATOMS: atom_id res chain seq x y z
N MET A 1 6.33 -17.36 -6.30
CA MET A 1 6.72 -18.70 -5.79
C MET A 1 5.68 -19.15 -4.80
N LEU A 2 5.50 -20.47 -4.72
CA LEU A 2 4.67 -21.14 -3.73
C LEU A 2 5.59 -21.87 -2.76
N VAL A 3 5.44 -21.60 -1.46
CA VAL A 3 6.23 -22.17 -0.38
C VAL A 3 5.31 -22.85 0.63
N ARG A 4 5.82 -23.87 1.31
CA ARG A 4 5.15 -24.52 2.43
C ARG A 4 5.79 -23.99 3.71
N ALA A 5 5.06 -23.14 4.43
CA ALA A 5 5.44 -22.68 5.76
C ALA A 5 4.48 -23.27 6.80
N ALA A 6 5.00 -23.69 7.95
CA ALA A 6 4.18 -24.19 9.06
C ALA A 6 3.37 -23.07 9.74
N ASP A 7 3.97 -21.89 9.84
CA ASP A 7 3.41 -20.68 10.40
C ASP A 7 4.10 -19.44 9.79
N ILE A 8 3.78 -18.26 10.32
CA ILE A 8 4.36 -17.00 9.86
C ILE A 8 5.86 -16.89 10.17
N ASP A 9 6.33 -17.48 11.27
CA ASP A 9 7.72 -17.38 11.70
C ASP A 9 8.61 -18.28 10.80
N ASP A 10 8.13 -19.46 10.39
CA ASP A 10 8.77 -20.31 9.37
C ASP A 10 8.77 -19.65 7.98
N LEU A 11 7.69 -18.94 7.60
CA LEU A 11 7.64 -18.17 6.36
C LEU A 11 8.73 -17.09 6.34
N TRP A 12 8.89 -16.35 7.45
CA TRP A 12 9.94 -15.35 7.57
C TRP A 12 11.34 -15.96 7.58
N ALA A 13 11.53 -17.10 8.25
CA ALA A 13 12.80 -17.82 8.21
C ALA A 13 13.17 -18.25 6.78
N PHE A 14 12.19 -18.68 5.96
CA PHE A 14 12.42 -18.95 4.53
C PHE A 14 12.83 -17.68 3.77
N VAL A 15 12.06 -16.60 3.91
CA VAL A 15 12.30 -15.32 3.24
C VAL A 15 13.70 -14.79 3.57
N GLU A 16 14.05 -14.70 4.86
CA GLU A 16 15.32 -14.18 5.33
C GLU A 16 16.52 -15.03 4.88
N ALA A 17 16.38 -16.35 4.85
CA ALA A 17 17.44 -17.24 4.40
C ALA A 17 17.83 -16.96 2.94
N TRP A 18 16.84 -16.84 2.06
CA TRP A 18 17.10 -16.64 0.62
C TRP A 18 17.45 -15.19 0.26
N GLU A 19 17.01 -14.23 1.06
CA GLU A 19 17.40 -12.84 0.88
C GLU A 19 18.86 -12.57 1.29
N LYS A 20 19.40 -13.34 2.25
CA LYS A 20 20.85 -13.34 2.55
C LYS A 20 21.69 -13.80 1.36
N GLU A 21 21.15 -14.70 0.54
CA GLU A 21 21.78 -15.19 -0.70
C GLU A 21 21.57 -14.24 -1.90
N GLY A 22 20.80 -13.16 -1.72
CA GLY A 22 20.58 -12.12 -2.71
C GLY A 22 19.25 -12.22 -3.48
N ALA A 23 18.32 -13.09 -3.06
CA ALA A 23 16.93 -12.95 -3.48
C ALA A 23 16.30 -11.67 -2.89
N ARG A 24 15.16 -11.24 -3.42
CA ARG A 24 14.33 -10.16 -2.85
C ARG A 24 12.86 -10.48 -2.99
N PHE A 25 12.11 -10.38 -1.89
CA PHE A 25 10.67 -10.64 -1.87
C PHE A 25 9.90 -9.41 -1.36
N PRO A 26 9.72 -8.37 -2.20
CA PRO A 26 8.98 -7.16 -1.81
C PRO A 26 7.51 -7.43 -1.48
N HIS A 27 6.94 -8.56 -1.92
CA HIS A 27 5.54 -8.89 -1.72
C HIS A 27 5.37 -10.31 -1.17
N VAL A 28 4.70 -10.40 -0.03
CA VAL A 28 4.44 -11.64 0.69
C VAL A 28 2.95 -11.77 0.94
N TYR A 29 2.35 -12.88 0.50
CA TYR A 29 0.94 -13.22 0.71
C TYR A 29 0.88 -14.48 1.57
N PRO A 30 0.83 -14.35 2.91
CA PRO A 30 0.83 -15.49 3.83
C PRO A 30 -0.36 -16.44 3.62
N PRO A 31 -0.18 -17.76 3.77
CA PRO A 31 1.01 -18.39 4.35
C PRO A 31 2.08 -18.80 3.33
N ASP A 32 1.84 -18.67 2.02
CA ASP A 32 2.52 -19.52 1.03
C ASP A 32 2.96 -18.85 -0.27
N VAL A 33 2.56 -17.61 -0.55
CA VAL A 33 2.89 -16.97 -1.84
C VAL A 33 3.89 -15.83 -1.66
N LEU A 34 5.00 -15.92 -2.39
CA LEU A 34 6.06 -14.90 -2.44
C LEU A 34 6.20 -14.37 -3.86
N ILE A 35 6.29 -13.05 -4.03
CA ILE A 35 6.55 -12.41 -5.32
C ILE A 35 7.80 -11.55 -5.20
N GLY A 36 8.71 -11.69 -6.17
CA GLY A 36 9.98 -10.99 -6.12
C GLY A 36 11.00 -11.45 -7.15
N ARG A 37 12.25 -11.07 -6.94
CA ARG A 37 13.39 -11.34 -7.83
C ARG A 37 14.31 -12.35 -7.18
N VAL A 38 14.62 -13.42 -7.91
CA VAL A 38 15.59 -14.45 -7.49
C VAL A 38 16.66 -14.54 -8.56
N PRO A 39 17.93 -14.24 -8.24
CA PRO A 39 19.02 -14.45 -9.19
C PRO A 39 19.11 -15.92 -9.61
N ALA A 40 19.40 -16.20 -10.88
CA ALA A 40 19.44 -17.58 -11.39
C ALA A 40 20.35 -18.51 -10.54
N ARG A 41 21.51 -17.99 -10.10
CA ARG A 41 22.44 -18.71 -9.22
C ARG A 41 21.85 -19.12 -7.85
N VAL A 42 20.90 -18.33 -7.36
CA VAL A 42 20.21 -18.57 -6.07
C VAL A 42 19.03 -19.51 -6.28
N GLU A 43 18.36 -19.41 -7.43
CA GLU A 43 17.17 -20.21 -7.73
C GLU A 43 17.45 -21.72 -7.70
N ASP A 44 18.60 -22.16 -8.21
CA ASP A 44 18.98 -23.58 -8.22
C ASP A 44 19.15 -24.13 -6.79
N ALA A 45 19.82 -23.37 -5.91
CA ALA A 45 19.96 -23.72 -4.50
C ALA A 45 18.60 -23.68 -3.77
N MET A 46 17.79 -22.67 -4.06
CA MET A 46 16.45 -22.51 -3.48
C MET A 46 15.51 -23.65 -3.87
N ARG A 47 15.66 -24.22 -5.08
CA ARG A 47 14.91 -25.41 -5.52
C ARG A 47 15.23 -26.68 -4.74
N ALA A 48 16.35 -26.72 -4.04
CA ALA A 48 16.68 -27.81 -3.12
C ALA A 48 16.04 -27.64 -1.73
N ASP A 49 15.51 -26.47 -1.39
CA ASP A 49 14.76 -26.26 -0.14
C ASP A 49 13.43 -27.01 -0.20
N ALA A 50 13.23 -27.96 0.72
CA ALA A 50 12.03 -28.78 0.79
C ALA A 50 10.74 -27.96 1.03
N ARG A 51 10.86 -26.71 1.51
CA ARG A 51 9.74 -25.78 1.66
C ARG A 51 9.32 -25.17 0.34
N LEU A 52 10.19 -25.09 -0.68
CA LEU A 52 9.79 -24.54 -1.98
C LEU A 52 8.94 -25.57 -2.74
N VAL A 53 7.65 -25.26 -2.92
CA VAL A 53 6.72 -26.12 -3.65
C VAL A 53 6.79 -25.86 -5.15
N ARG A 54 6.79 -24.58 -5.56
CA ARG A 54 6.75 -24.23 -6.98
C ARG A 54 7.30 -22.83 -7.28
N VAL A 55 7.99 -22.71 -8.41
CA VAL A 55 8.42 -21.41 -8.96
C VAL A 55 7.65 -21.13 -10.24
N TYR A 56 7.15 -19.90 -10.35
CA TYR A 56 6.53 -19.36 -11.57
C TYR A 56 7.41 -18.21 -12.06
N ARG A 57 7.70 -18.15 -13.36
CA ARG A 57 8.54 -17.11 -13.97
C ARG A 57 7.70 -16.20 -14.86
N LYS A 58 7.96 -14.88 -14.80
CA LYS A 58 7.36 -13.90 -15.70
C LYS A 58 7.78 -14.24 -17.14
N GLY A 59 6.81 -14.37 -18.05
CA GLY A 59 7.04 -14.73 -19.47
C GLY A 59 7.09 -16.23 -19.79
N GLY A 60 6.93 -17.13 -18.80
CA GLY A 60 7.06 -18.58 -18.99
C GLY A 60 5.84 -19.42 -18.59
N ALA A 61 4.67 -18.83 -18.39
CA ALA A 61 3.47 -19.55 -17.96
C ALA A 61 2.41 -19.65 -19.08
N PRO A 62 2.57 -20.58 -20.05
CA PRO A 62 1.45 -20.96 -20.91
C PRO A 62 0.39 -21.67 -20.06
N GLY A 63 -0.85 -21.18 -20.04
CA GLY A 63 -2.00 -21.91 -19.49
C GLY A 63 -2.58 -21.41 -18.16
N LEU A 64 -2.14 -20.27 -17.63
CA LEU A 64 -2.86 -19.54 -16.57
C LEU A 64 -3.76 -18.44 -17.15
N GLU A 65 -4.27 -18.67 -18.36
CA GLU A 65 -5.36 -17.87 -18.93
C GLU A 65 -6.58 -17.99 -18.00
N PRO A 66 -7.30 -16.89 -17.69
CA PRO A 66 -8.54 -16.90 -16.90
C PRO A 66 -9.70 -17.59 -17.65
N SER A 67 -9.51 -18.85 -18.02
CA SER A 67 -10.45 -19.64 -18.81
C SER A 67 -11.47 -20.34 -17.89
N GLY A 68 -12.36 -19.55 -17.29
CA GLY A 68 -13.70 -19.98 -16.83
C GLY A 68 -13.82 -21.08 -15.76
N LYS A 69 -12.75 -21.79 -15.36
CA LYS A 69 -12.74 -22.69 -14.21
C LYS A 69 -12.46 -21.87 -12.95
N GLU A 70 -12.96 -22.35 -11.81
CA GLU A 70 -12.67 -21.74 -10.52
C GLU A 70 -11.17 -21.56 -10.30
N MET A 71 -10.70 -20.32 -10.43
CA MET A 71 -9.34 -19.93 -10.12
C MET A 71 -9.16 -19.92 -8.60
N ASP A 72 -8.31 -20.80 -8.08
CA ASP A 72 -7.93 -20.81 -6.67
C ASP A 72 -7.11 -19.55 -6.31
N ARG A 73 -6.83 -19.37 -5.02
CA ARG A 73 -6.09 -18.21 -4.50
C ARG A 73 -4.72 -18.03 -5.19
N VAL A 74 -4.00 -19.12 -5.44
CA VAL A 74 -2.68 -19.08 -6.08
C VAL A 74 -2.81 -18.65 -7.54
N GLY A 75 -3.81 -19.17 -8.24
CA GLY A 75 -4.18 -18.75 -9.60
C GLY A 75 -4.55 -17.27 -9.66
N LEU A 76 -5.29 -16.75 -8.69
CA LEU A 76 -5.66 -15.33 -8.60
C LEU A 76 -4.43 -14.43 -8.46
N LEU A 77 -3.53 -14.76 -7.52
CA LEU A 77 -2.29 -14.01 -7.31
C LEU A 77 -1.35 -14.12 -8.51
N ALA A 78 -1.23 -15.31 -9.11
CA ALA A 78 -0.45 -15.52 -10.31
C ALA A 78 -1.02 -14.72 -11.50
N ALA A 79 -2.34 -14.72 -11.70
CA ALA A 79 -3.00 -13.94 -12.75
C ALA A 79 -2.74 -12.45 -12.56
N SER A 80 -2.85 -11.93 -11.32
CA SER A 80 -2.50 -10.54 -11.04
C SER A 80 -1.04 -10.24 -11.38
N TRP A 81 -0.11 -11.16 -11.11
CA TRP A 81 1.33 -11.01 -11.42
C TRP A 81 1.62 -11.03 -12.93
N PHE A 82 0.91 -11.86 -13.69
CA PHE A 82 1.08 -11.91 -15.15
C PHE A 82 0.40 -10.76 -15.87
N ALA A 83 -0.71 -10.26 -15.34
CA ALA A 83 -1.41 -9.09 -15.86
C ALA A 83 -0.62 -7.79 -15.69
N GLU A 84 0.36 -7.78 -14.76
CA GLU A 84 1.24 -6.66 -14.48
C GLU A 84 1.88 -6.12 -15.76
N ARG A 85 1.34 -4.99 -16.23
CA ARG A 85 1.92 -4.21 -17.32
C ARG A 85 3.32 -3.78 -16.93
N ARG A 86 4.25 -3.75 -17.89
CA ARG A 86 5.67 -3.55 -17.58
C ARG A 86 5.84 -2.20 -16.90
N ALA A 87 6.65 -2.17 -15.83
CA ALA A 87 7.19 -0.92 -15.28
C ALA A 87 7.98 -0.09 -16.33
N GLU A 88 8.31 -0.67 -17.48
CA GLU A 88 8.88 0.00 -18.66
C GLU A 88 7.92 1.01 -19.31
N ASP A 89 6.60 0.92 -19.04
CA ASP A 89 5.63 1.96 -19.40
C ASP A 89 5.61 3.14 -18.40
N LEU A 90 6.40 3.05 -17.33
CA LEU A 90 6.63 4.14 -16.37
C LEU A 90 7.89 4.90 -16.82
N PRO A 91 7.83 6.24 -16.94
CA PRO A 91 8.98 7.01 -17.40
C PRO A 91 10.19 6.78 -16.49
N GLU A 92 11.37 6.56 -17.12
CA GLU A 92 12.65 6.52 -16.40
C GLU A 92 12.82 7.79 -15.56
N LEU A 93 13.31 7.63 -14.34
CA LEU A 93 13.71 8.76 -13.51
C LEU A 93 14.76 9.59 -14.27
N PRO A 94 14.58 10.91 -14.43
CA PRO A 94 15.67 11.74 -14.90
C PRO A 94 16.88 11.54 -13.95
N ALA A 95 18.05 11.22 -14.51
CA ALA A 95 19.27 10.94 -13.75
C ALA A 95 19.82 12.15 -12.96
N THR A 96 19.13 13.29 -13.01
CA THR A 96 19.56 14.58 -12.48
C THR A 96 18.73 14.95 -11.25
N GLY A 97 19.33 14.83 -10.07
CA GLY A 97 18.68 15.22 -8.81
C GLY A 97 18.97 14.27 -7.64
N ARG A 98 20.23 13.83 -7.47
CA ARG A 98 20.63 13.39 -6.13
C ARG A 98 20.85 14.66 -5.31
N PRO A 99 20.28 14.77 -4.10
CA PRO A 99 20.67 15.81 -3.17
C PRO A 99 22.20 15.84 -3.07
N ALA A 100 22.79 17.03 -3.20
CA ALA A 100 24.25 17.21 -3.10
C ALA A 100 24.78 16.82 -1.70
N GLU A 101 23.89 16.69 -0.73
CA GLU A 101 24.19 16.26 0.63
C GLU A 101 23.59 14.88 0.88
N PRO A 102 24.36 13.92 1.45
CA PRO A 102 23.79 12.66 1.89
C PRO A 102 22.66 12.96 2.88
N LEU A 103 21.49 12.36 2.66
CA LEU A 103 20.38 12.36 3.62
C LEU A 103 20.92 11.82 4.95
N VAL A 104 21.22 12.73 5.88
CA VAL A 104 21.56 12.37 7.25
C VAL A 104 20.26 11.97 7.90
N ILE A 105 20.04 10.67 8.05
CA ILE A 105 18.93 10.13 8.85
C ILE A 105 19.18 10.63 10.29
N PRO A 106 18.37 11.57 10.82
CA PRO A 106 18.53 12.01 12.18
C PRO A 106 18.27 10.81 13.11
N PRO A 107 18.98 10.68 14.24
CA PRO A 107 18.71 9.60 15.18
C PRO A 107 17.24 9.63 15.60
N LEU A 108 16.52 8.54 15.29
CA LEU A 108 15.19 8.13 15.78
C LEU A 108 14.65 8.99 16.94
N ALA A 109 14.16 10.18 16.63
CA ALA A 109 13.54 11.07 17.60
C ALA A 109 12.04 10.84 17.52
N PHE A 110 11.59 9.66 18.00
CA PHE A 110 10.21 9.58 18.46
C PHE A 110 10.07 10.61 19.56
N ASP A 111 9.08 11.49 19.43
CA ASP A 111 8.71 12.38 20.50
C ASP A 111 8.20 11.56 21.68
N LYS A 112 9.12 11.24 22.60
CA LYS A 112 8.84 10.54 23.87
C LYS A 112 7.88 11.32 24.77
N SER A 113 7.53 12.57 24.41
CA SER A 113 6.56 13.38 25.13
C SER A 113 5.11 13.12 24.70
N SER A 114 4.89 12.39 23.59
CA SER A 114 3.57 11.84 23.30
C SER A 114 3.17 10.89 24.42
N PRO A 115 2.09 11.18 25.19
CA PRO A 115 1.69 10.31 26.27
C PRO A 115 1.42 8.91 25.69
N PRO A 116 1.96 7.84 26.29
CA PRO A 116 1.57 6.50 25.90
C PRO A 116 0.06 6.41 26.04
N LEU A 117 -0.63 6.00 24.98
CA LEU A 117 -2.04 5.62 25.11
C LEU A 117 -2.13 4.57 26.23
N PRO A 118 -3.19 4.63 27.06
CA PRO A 118 -3.35 3.69 28.17
C PRO A 118 -3.14 2.28 27.65
N ASP A 119 -2.37 1.50 28.41
CA ASP A 119 -2.06 0.11 28.09
C ASP A 119 -3.39 -0.65 27.97
N LEU A 120 -3.88 -0.80 26.73
CA LEU A 120 -5.14 -1.47 26.42
C LEU A 120 -4.92 -2.97 26.61
N GLU A 121 -5.02 -3.39 27.87
CA GLU A 121 -5.13 -4.77 28.35
C GLU A 121 -4.08 -5.75 27.80
N GLY A 122 -2.83 -5.62 28.25
CA GLY A 122 -1.88 -6.74 28.30
C GLY A 122 -1.43 -7.32 26.96
N LYS A 123 -1.72 -6.65 25.83
CA LYS A 123 -1.18 -7.00 24.52
C LYS A 123 0.03 -6.11 24.23
N THR A 124 1.21 -6.73 24.13
CA THR A 124 2.43 -6.05 23.66
C THR A 124 2.35 -5.92 22.14
N TYR A 125 1.61 -4.94 21.66
CA TYR A 125 1.40 -4.66 20.23
C TYR A 125 2.69 -4.29 19.51
N GLY A 126 2.69 -4.22 18.18
CA GLY A 126 3.83 -3.95 17.30
C GLY A 126 4.67 -2.71 17.66
N ARG A 127 5.49 -2.80 18.71
CA ARG A 127 6.38 -1.75 19.22
C ARG A 127 7.61 -1.57 18.34
N ALA A 128 7.49 -1.74 17.03
CA ALA A 128 8.58 -1.40 16.15
C ALA A 128 8.94 0.06 16.43
N PHE A 129 10.18 0.23 16.89
CA PHE A 129 10.72 1.52 17.27
C PHE A 129 9.90 2.30 18.33
N GLY A 130 9.07 1.63 19.12
CA GLY A 130 8.25 2.26 20.17
C GLY A 130 6.94 2.89 19.69
N ALA A 131 6.51 2.62 18.45
CA ALA A 131 5.20 3.05 17.94
C ALA A 131 4.05 2.51 18.80
N ASN A 132 3.04 3.35 19.03
CA ASN A 132 1.82 3.00 19.75
C ASN A 132 0.72 2.48 18.80
N TYR A 133 -0.47 2.21 19.36
CA TYR A 133 -1.62 1.65 18.64
C TYR A 133 -2.10 2.48 17.44
N ILE A 134 -2.12 3.81 17.55
CA ILE A 134 -2.55 4.70 16.45
C ILE A 134 -1.40 5.08 15.51
N GLN A 135 -0.17 4.69 15.86
CA GLN A 135 1.02 4.94 15.08
C GLN A 135 1.30 3.73 14.20
N THR A 136 0.74 3.74 12.99
CA THR A 136 0.72 2.57 12.11
C THR A 136 1.67 2.68 10.92
N SER A 137 2.01 3.87 10.45
CA SER A 137 2.75 4.07 9.19
C SER A 137 3.69 5.27 9.23
N GLU A 138 4.50 5.37 10.27
CA GLU A 138 5.46 6.46 10.46
C GLU A 138 6.65 6.35 9.51
N TRP A 139 7.03 5.13 9.09
CA TRP A 139 8.19 4.89 8.23
C TRP A 139 7.90 3.82 7.17
N MET A 140 8.20 4.10 5.91
CA MET A 140 8.07 3.10 4.85
C MET A 140 9.32 2.19 4.75
N LEU A 141 9.67 1.51 5.85
CA LEU A 141 10.83 0.60 5.92
C LEU A 141 10.48 -0.69 6.67
N GLY A 142 11.23 -1.77 6.42
CA GLY A 142 10.97 -3.07 7.05
C GLY A 142 9.72 -3.74 6.50
N LYS A 143 8.99 -4.48 7.33
CA LYS A 143 7.73 -5.13 6.95
C LYS A 143 6.56 -4.17 7.22
N VAL A 144 5.74 -3.99 6.21
CA VAL A 144 4.48 -3.24 6.27
C VAL A 144 3.35 -4.23 6.02
N ALA A 145 2.49 -4.43 7.01
CA ALA A 145 1.25 -5.16 6.80
C ALA A 145 0.28 -4.34 5.96
N VAL A 146 -0.32 -4.95 4.95
CA VAL A 146 -1.25 -4.28 4.03
C VAL A 146 -2.57 -5.04 4.05
N GLY A 147 -3.56 -4.48 4.75
CA GLY A 147 -4.93 -4.94 4.64
C GLY A 147 -5.54 -4.43 3.34
N VAL A 148 -6.13 -5.28 2.52
CA VAL A 148 -6.86 -4.90 1.31
C VAL A 148 -8.30 -5.34 1.45
N VAL A 149 -9.21 -4.39 1.71
CA VAL A 149 -10.63 -4.65 1.91
C VAL A 149 -11.40 -4.20 0.66
N LEU A 150 -12.10 -5.14 0.05
CA LEU A 150 -12.87 -4.97 -1.18
C LEU A 150 -14.37 -5.16 -0.85
N PRO A 151 -15.06 -4.09 -0.43
CA PRO A 151 -16.46 -4.20 -0.05
C PRO A 151 -17.37 -4.41 -1.27
N ASP A 152 -18.33 -5.32 -1.10
CA ASP A 152 -19.42 -5.55 -2.04
C ASP A 152 -20.58 -4.61 -1.67
N CYS A 153 -21.03 -3.79 -2.62
CA CYS A 153 -22.19 -2.92 -2.43
C CYS A 153 -23.41 -3.44 -3.23
N PRO A 154 -24.62 -2.94 -2.93
CA PRO A 154 -25.84 -3.41 -3.59
C PRO A 154 -25.76 -3.24 -5.11
N GLY A 155 -25.94 -4.34 -5.84
CA GLY A 155 -25.87 -4.36 -7.30
C GLY A 155 -24.47 -4.35 -7.91
N ASN A 156 -23.39 -4.20 -7.12
CA ASN A 156 -22.02 -4.22 -7.61
C ASN A 156 -21.10 -5.03 -6.70
N THR A 157 -20.97 -6.31 -7.01
CA THR A 157 -20.07 -7.23 -6.31
C THR A 157 -18.76 -7.44 -7.08
N TYR A 158 -17.69 -7.73 -6.36
CA TYR A 158 -16.40 -8.08 -6.96
C TYR A 158 -16.43 -9.46 -7.61
N SER A 159 -16.15 -9.54 -8.91
CA SER A 159 -15.81 -10.80 -9.57
C SER A 159 -14.33 -11.16 -9.31
N ARG A 160 -13.92 -12.40 -9.58
CA ARG A 160 -12.51 -12.80 -9.45
C ARG A 160 -11.59 -11.99 -10.36
N ALA A 161 -12.05 -11.61 -11.56
CA ALA A 161 -11.30 -10.76 -12.47
C ALA A 161 -11.13 -9.33 -11.92
N ASP A 162 -12.18 -8.78 -11.29
CA ASP A 162 -12.09 -7.48 -10.63
C ASP A 162 -11.09 -7.51 -9.48
N ILE A 163 -11.12 -8.57 -8.65
CA ILE A 163 -10.17 -8.74 -7.54
C ILE A 163 -8.75 -8.83 -8.08
N ALA A 164 -8.50 -9.62 -9.13
CA ALA A 164 -7.18 -9.75 -9.74
C ALA A 164 -6.64 -8.39 -10.23
N SER A 165 -7.50 -7.61 -10.88
CA SER A 165 -7.22 -6.27 -11.40
C SER A 165 -6.90 -5.26 -10.29
N VAL A 166 -7.67 -5.27 -9.19
CA VAL A 166 -7.38 -4.44 -8.02
C VAL A 166 -6.07 -4.85 -7.35
N LEU A 167 -5.83 -6.14 -7.16
CA LEU A 167 -4.59 -6.64 -6.55
C LEU A 167 -3.36 -6.35 -7.42
N GLU A 168 -3.50 -6.39 -8.74
CA GLU A 168 -2.46 -5.90 -9.67
C GLU A 168 -2.16 -4.43 -9.41
N SER A 169 -3.20 -3.60 -9.25
CA SER A 169 -3.04 -2.15 -9.04
C SER A 169 -2.38 -1.82 -7.69
N VAL A 170 -2.86 -2.49 -6.63
CA VAL A 170 -2.29 -2.42 -5.28
C VAL A 170 -0.82 -2.84 -5.28
N ARG A 171 -0.51 -3.98 -5.91
CA ARG A 171 0.87 -4.45 -6.00
C ARG A 171 1.72 -3.47 -6.81
N GLY A 172 1.26 -3.03 -7.98
CA GLY A 172 1.99 -2.09 -8.83
C GLY A 172 2.34 -0.78 -8.10
N ALA A 173 1.40 -0.24 -7.30
CA ALA A 173 1.66 0.92 -6.47
C ALA A 173 2.73 0.68 -5.40
N LEU A 174 2.71 -0.51 -4.78
CA LEU A 174 3.65 -0.88 -3.72
C LEU A 174 5.01 -1.35 -4.28
N ASP A 175 5.05 -1.93 -5.48
CA ASP A 175 6.26 -2.21 -6.27
C ASP A 175 6.98 -0.88 -6.59
N PHE A 176 6.23 0.16 -6.96
CA PHE A 176 6.80 1.50 -7.17
C PHE A 176 7.57 1.97 -5.94
N TRP A 177 7.01 1.85 -4.75
CA TRP A 177 7.66 2.24 -3.49
C TRP A 177 8.81 1.30 -3.11
N ALA A 178 8.61 -0.02 -3.20
CA ALA A 178 9.63 -1.02 -2.91
C ALA A 178 10.87 -0.88 -3.80
N SER A 179 10.69 -0.43 -5.05
CA SER A 179 11.79 -0.23 -5.98
C SER A 179 12.73 0.93 -5.62
N ARG A 180 12.35 1.80 -4.67
CA ARG A 180 13.11 3.01 -4.31
C ARG A 180 14.10 2.79 -3.20
N VAL A 181 13.96 1.70 -2.46
CA VAL A 181 14.84 1.36 -1.33
C VAL A 181 15.69 0.17 -1.72
N ASP A 182 16.89 0.44 -2.24
CA ASP A 182 17.86 -0.58 -2.60
C ASP A 182 18.76 -1.00 -1.41
N VAL A 183 18.76 -0.23 -0.33
CA VAL A 183 19.52 -0.46 0.91
C VAL A 183 18.70 -1.12 2.02
N ILE A 184 19.35 -1.90 2.88
CA ILE A 184 18.72 -2.60 4.00
C ILE A 184 18.53 -1.63 5.19
N PRO A 185 17.39 -1.68 5.92
CA PRO A 185 16.24 -2.54 5.66
C PRO A 185 15.40 -2.01 4.50
N TYR A 186 15.20 -2.83 3.46
CA TYR A 186 14.26 -2.50 2.38
C TYR A 186 12.83 -2.81 2.83
N VAL A 187 11.89 -2.12 2.21
CA VAL A 187 10.47 -2.32 2.47
C VAL A 187 9.97 -3.63 1.86
N ARG A 188 9.13 -4.34 2.61
CA ARG A 188 8.36 -5.51 2.17
C ARG A 188 6.91 -5.33 2.58
N PHE A 189 6.01 -5.70 1.70
CA PHE A 189 4.57 -5.61 1.92
C PHE A 189 3.99 -7.00 2.15
N VAL A 190 3.21 -7.14 3.22
CA VAL A 190 2.63 -8.42 3.68
C VAL A 190 1.12 -8.31 3.67
N TYR A 191 0.46 -9.07 2.82
CA TYR A 191 -0.94 -8.81 2.47
C TYR A 191 -1.94 -9.63 3.26
N ASP A 192 -3.02 -8.98 3.70
CA ASP A 192 -4.30 -9.63 4.05
C ASP A 192 -5.39 -9.13 3.11
N VAL A 193 -5.97 -10.02 2.30
CA VAL A 193 -6.98 -9.64 1.30
C VAL A 193 -8.36 -10.11 1.75
N ARG A 194 -9.28 -9.17 1.92
CA ARG A 194 -10.67 -9.39 2.33
C ARG A 194 -11.61 -8.90 1.24
N SER A 195 -12.19 -9.82 0.49
CA SER A 195 -13.18 -9.52 -0.54
C SER A 195 -14.57 -10.03 -0.15
N GLY A 196 -15.61 -9.45 -0.74
CA GLY A 196 -16.99 -9.88 -0.49
C GLY A 196 -17.55 -9.38 0.84
N VAL A 197 -16.94 -8.34 1.40
CA VAL A 197 -17.39 -7.72 2.65
C VAL A 197 -18.60 -6.85 2.31
N ARG A 198 -19.81 -7.32 2.62
CA ARG A 198 -21.03 -6.60 2.24
C ARG A 198 -21.13 -5.26 2.96
N THR A 199 -21.59 -4.22 2.27
CA THR A 199 -22.06 -2.95 2.85
C THR A 199 -23.37 -2.54 2.19
N ASP A 200 -24.20 -1.77 2.89
CA ASP A 200 -25.41 -1.18 2.35
C ASP A 200 -25.16 0.16 1.63
N MET A 201 -23.92 0.67 1.68
CA MET A 201 -23.52 1.94 1.07
C MET A 201 -23.58 1.88 -0.47
N ASP A 202 -24.34 2.80 -1.07
CA ASP A 202 -24.46 2.95 -2.53
C ASP A 202 -23.39 3.89 -3.09
N PHE A 203 -22.19 3.35 -3.30
CA PHE A 203 -21.06 4.12 -3.83
C PHE A 203 -21.25 4.66 -5.26
N MET A 204 -22.26 4.18 -6.01
CA MET A 204 -22.54 4.68 -7.37
C MET A 204 -23.14 6.08 -7.36
N ASN A 205 -23.99 6.34 -6.37
CA ASN A 205 -24.70 7.61 -6.22
C ASN A 205 -24.13 8.46 -5.06
N ARG A 206 -23.22 7.91 -4.26
CA ARG A 206 -22.65 8.57 -3.09
C ARG A 206 -21.13 8.41 -3.04
N PRO A 207 -20.33 9.50 -3.05
CA PRO A 207 -18.88 9.39 -2.92
C PRO A 207 -18.49 8.67 -1.62
N PRO A 208 -17.45 7.81 -1.63
CA PRO A 208 -17.08 7.02 -0.45
C PRO A 208 -16.69 7.82 0.77
N ARG A 209 -16.20 9.05 0.60
CA ARG A 209 -15.87 9.95 1.72
C ARG A 209 -17.08 10.38 2.53
N ILE A 210 -18.28 10.34 1.96
CA ILE A 210 -19.50 10.72 2.67
C ILE A 210 -19.92 9.55 3.59
N ASP A 211 -20.15 9.85 4.87
CA ASP A 211 -20.50 8.88 5.91
C ASP A 211 -19.45 7.76 6.08
N GLU A 212 -18.18 8.03 5.78
CA GLU A 212 -17.08 7.09 6.07
C GLU A 212 -17.11 6.62 7.52
N GLU A 213 -17.58 7.49 8.40
CA GLU A 213 -17.72 7.24 9.81
C GLU A 213 -18.77 6.18 10.19
N VAL A 214 -19.64 5.84 9.23
CA VAL A 214 -20.68 4.83 9.39
C VAL A 214 -20.25 3.55 8.67
N TRP A 215 -19.94 3.64 7.36
CA TRP A 215 -19.77 2.45 6.54
C TRP A 215 -18.40 1.78 6.73
N VAL A 216 -17.34 2.51 7.09
CA VAL A 216 -16.02 1.90 7.36
C VAL A 216 -16.07 1.01 8.62
N PRO A 217 -16.57 1.49 9.77
CA PRO A 217 -16.80 0.61 10.93
C PRO A 217 -17.78 -0.53 10.64
N GLU A 218 -18.81 -0.31 9.81
CA GLU A 218 -19.75 -1.38 9.41
C GLU A 218 -19.05 -2.54 8.72
N ILE A 219 -18.20 -2.26 7.72
CA ILE A 219 -17.49 -3.32 6.98
C ILE A 219 -16.43 -4.01 7.84
N LEU A 220 -15.73 -3.27 8.70
CA LEU A 220 -14.71 -3.83 9.58
C LEU A 220 -15.34 -4.61 10.75
N GLY A 221 -16.49 -4.18 11.24
CA GLY A 221 -17.30 -4.91 12.22
C GLY A 221 -17.73 -6.28 11.69
N LYS A 222 -18.10 -6.36 10.40
CA LYS A 222 -18.39 -7.64 9.72
C LYS A 222 -17.16 -8.56 9.61
N LEU A 223 -15.95 -8.01 9.72
CA LEU A 223 -14.69 -8.76 9.82
C LEU A 223 -14.28 -9.07 11.27
N GLY A 224 -15.06 -8.63 12.26
CA GLY A 224 -14.80 -8.84 13.69
C GLY A 224 -13.96 -7.76 14.35
N TYR A 225 -13.80 -6.59 13.71
CA TYR A 225 -13.08 -5.45 14.26
C TYR A 225 -14.05 -4.34 14.63
N GLU A 226 -14.13 -4.05 15.92
CA GLU A 226 -14.97 -2.98 16.47
C GLU A 226 -14.09 -1.83 16.94
N SER A 227 -14.59 -0.60 16.92
CA SER A 227 -13.80 0.54 17.37
C SER A 227 -13.54 0.51 18.87
N ARG A 228 -12.27 0.32 19.26
CA ARG A 228 -11.84 0.51 20.66
C ARG A 228 -11.65 1.99 21.04
N ILE A 229 -11.62 2.88 20.05
CA ILE A 229 -11.53 4.33 20.26
C ILE A 229 -12.95 4.91 20.12
N GLY A 230 -13.65 5.06 21.25
CA GLY A 230 -15.01 5.58 21.26
C GLY A 230 -15.12 6.93 20.54
N GLY A 231 -16.04 7.03 19.57
CA GLY A 231 -16.30 8.25 18.81
C GLY A 231 -15.39 8.52 17.62
N ASP A 232 -14.39 7.68 17.36
CA ASP A 232 -13.52 7.79 16.18
C ASP A 232 -13.83 6.66 15.17
N PRO A 233 -14.26 7.00 13.94
CA PRO A 233 -14.53 6.00 12.91
C PRO A 233 -13.30 5.22 12.44
N THR A 234 -12.11 5.76 12.64
CA THR A 234 -10.85 5.10 12.30
C THR A 234 -10.47 4.03 13.33
N GLY A 235 -11.12 3.97 14.50
CA GLY A 235 -10.79 3.04 15.56
C GLY A 235 -10.87 1.57 15.15
N ALA A 236 -11.89 1.17 14.38
CA ALA A 236 -12.00 -0.18 13.84
C ALA A 236 -10.88 -0.51 12.83
N VAL A 237 -10.40 0.51 12.11
CA VAL A 237 -9.30 0.38 11.16
C VAL A 237 -7.98 0.18 11.88
N TYR A 238 -7.72 0.94 12.94
CA TYR A 238 -6.56 0.71 13.80
C TYR A 238 -6.57 -0.71 14.38
N ASP A 239 -7.74 -1.20 14.82
CA ASP A 239 -7.88 -2.54 15.39
C ASP A 239 -7.54 -3.63 14.37
N TYR A 240 -7.98 -3.43 13.12
CA TYR A 240 -7.65 -4.32 12.02
C TYR A 240 -6.15 -4.25 11.68
N VAL A 241 -5.61 -3.06 11.45
CA VAL A 241 -4.19 -2.88 11.06
C VAL A 241 -3.24 -3.39 12.14
N ASP A 242 -3.55 -3.16 13.41
CA ASP A 242 -2.76 -3.66 14.53
C ASP A 242 -2.81 -5.19 14.67
N SER A 243 -3.96 -5.81 14.39
CA SER A 243 -4.07 -7.27 14.33
C SER A 243 -3.18 -7.85 13.23
N LEU A 244 -3.10 -7.18 12.07
CA LEU A 244 -2.22 -7.58 10.99
C LEU A 244 -0.74 -7.41 11.37
N ARG A 245 -0.38 -6.30 12.02
CA ARG A 245 0.99 -6.07 12.51
C ARG A 245 1.44 -7.19 13.45
N THR A 246 0.57 -7.53 14.40
CA THR A 246 0.82 -8.61 15.36
C THR A 246 0.90 -9.97 14.69
N GLY A 247 -0.07 -10.29 13.84
CA GLY A 247 -0.19 -11.59 13.18
C GLY A 247 0.91 -11.85 12.14
N TYR A 248 1.36 -10.80 11.45
CA TYR A 248 2.40 -10.90 10.42
C TYR A 248 3.80 -10.51 10.87
N ARG A 249 3.97 -10.19 12.17
CA ARG A 249 5.24 -9.71 12.73
C ARG A 249 5.76 -8.49 11.98
N SER A 250 4.90 -7.58 11.57
CA SER A 250 5.31 -6.40 10.80
C SER A 250 5.52 -5.18 11.70
N GLU A 251 6.44 -4.33 11.29
CA GLU A 251 6.74 -3.10 12.02
C GLU A 251 5.62 -2.08 11.89
N TRP A 252 5.14 -1.92 10.65
CA TRP A 252 4.11 -0.97 10.26
C TRP A 252 2.91 -1.68 9.68
N GLY A 253 1.82 -0.96 9.51
CA GLY A 253 0.62 -1.46 8.87
C GLY A 253 -0.21 -0.34 8.25
N ILE A 254 -0.89 -0.66 7.15
CA ILE A 254 -1.81 0.21 6.44
C ILE A 254 -3.00 -0.60 5.94
N CYS A 255 -4.11 0.07 5.65
CA CYS A 255 -5.28 -0.54 5.02
C CYS A 255 -5.69 0.20 3.75
N PHE A 256 -5.98 -0.57 2.70
CA PHE A 256 -6.59 -0.12 1.46
C PHE A 256 -8.05 -0.56 1.47
N ILE A 257 -8.96 0.40 1.50
CA ILE A 257 -10.40 0.14 1.38
C ILE A 257 -10.83 0.59 -0.01
N ILE A 258 -11.08 -0.38 -0.89
CA ILE A 258 -11.26 -0.15 -2.31
C ILE A 258 -12.69 -0.56 -2.68
N PRO A 259 -13.68 0.36 -2.61
CA PRO A 259 -15.03 0.06 -3.02
C PRO A 259 -15.14 -0.07 -4.55
N LYS A 260 -15.99 -0.99 -5.01
CA LYS A 260 -16.29 -1.14 -6.44
C LYS A 260 -17.33 -0.11 -6.87
N VAL A 261 -16.99 0.70 -7.87
CA VAL A 261 -17.89 1.73 -8.42
C VAL A 261 -17.84 1.72 -9.94
N PRO A 262 -18.63 0.87 -10.63
CA PRO A 262 -18.50 0.69 -12.08
C PRO A 262 -18.58 1.99 -12.90
N ALA A 263 -19.41 2.94 -12.48
CA ALA A 263 -19.45 4.27 -13.08
C ALA A 263 -19.89 5.31 -12.05
N PHE A 264 -19.01 6.25 -11.72
CA PHE A 264 -19.35 7.35 -10.82
C PHE A 264 -20.42 8.24 -11.44
N ARG A 265 -21.57 8.37 -10.75
CA ARG A 265 -22.58 9.41 -11.06
C ARG A 265 -22.37 10.67 -10.23
N SER A 266 -21.49 10.58 -9.22
CA SER A 266 -21.03 11.65 -8.34
C SER A 266 -19.55 11.98 -8.61
N SER A 267 -18.93 12.83 -7.79
CA SER A 267 -17.49 13.07 -7.85
C SER A 267 -16.69 11.83 -7.46
N TYR A 268 -15.67 11.48 -8.26
CA TYR A 268 -14.64 10.53 -7.86
C TYR A 268 -13.78 11.15 -6.78
N ASP A 269 -13.77 10.54 -5.60
CA ASP A 269 -12.95 10.99 -4.47
C ASP A 269 -12.14 9.81 -3.94
N ALA A 270 -10.84 10.03 -3.84
CA ALA A 270 -9.91 9.11 -3.22
C ALA A 270 -9.03 9.91 -2.28
N TYR A 271 -8.87 9.38 -1.07
CA TYR A 271 -8.29 10.12 0.04
C TYR A 271 -7.60 9.16 1.00
N SER A 272 -6.67 9.71 1.75
CA SER A 272 -5.93 8.98 2.78
C SER A 272 -6.06 9.70 4.10
N HIS A 273 -6.12 8.93 5.19
CA HIS A 273 -5.84 9.46 6.50
C HIS A 273 -4.33 9.67 6.61
N PHE A 274 -3.95 10.93 6.78
CA PHE A 274 -2.55 11.34 6.79
C PHE A 274 -1.81 10.68 7.95
N GLY A 275 -0.75 9.93 7.66
CA GLY A 275 -0.05 9.13 8.66
C GLY A 275 -0.70 7.78 8.99
N GLY A 276 -1.72 7.39 8.24
CA GLY A 276 -2.49 6.16 8.47
C GLY A 276 -3.84 6.40 9.17
N PRO A 277 -4.63 5.34 9.40
CA PRO A 277 -4.28 3.95 9.12
C PRO A 277 -4.73 3.45 7.74
N PHE A 278 -5.49 4.24 6.97
CA PHE A 278 -6.02 3.77 5.68
C PHE A 278 -6.20 4.83 4.61
N VAL A 279 -6.29 4.33 3.38
CA VAL A 279 -6.76 5.05 2.18
C VAL A 279 -8.07 4.43 1.74
N CYS A 280 -8.99 5.30 1.29
CA CYS A 280 -10.10 4.89 0.45
C CYS A 280 -9.84 5.32 -1.00
N ALA A 281 -9.83 4.35 -1.91
CA ALA A 281 -9.56 4.58 -3.33
C ALA A 281 -10.53 3.74 -4.16
N PRO A 282 -11.52 4.34 -4.83
CA PRO A 282 -12.53 3.53 -5.50
C PRO A 282 -12.03 2.89 -6.79
N ALA A 283 -12.36 1.62 -6.99
CA ALA A 283 -12.13 0.91 -8.25
C ALA A 283 -13.31 1.15 -9.18
N GLY A 284 -13.14 2.02 -10.17
CA GLY A 284 -14.24 2.48 -11.01
C GLY A 284 -13.84 3.28 -12.24
N VAL A 285 -14.84 3.68 -13.03
CA VAL A 285 -14.66 4.51 -14.23
C VAL A 285 -15.40 5.84 -14.05
N LEU A 286 -14.76 6.94 -14.47
CA LEU A 286 -15.41 8.25 -14.58
C LEU A 286 -16.35 8.29 -15.79
N LYS A 287 -17.57 8.82 -15.62
CA LYS A 287 -18.64 8.76 -16.63
C LYS A 287 -18.37 9.60 -17.90
N ASP A 288 -17.59 10.68 -17.81
CA ASP A 288 -17.39 11.64 -18.91
C ASP A 288 -16.16 11.31 -19.78
N GLU A 289 -16.23 10.24 -20.59
CA GLU A 289 -15.57 10.15 -21.93
C GLU A 289 -15.50 8.73 -22.53
N GLY A 290 -16.04 7.68 -21.89
CA GLY A 290 -15.93 6.31 -22.43
C GLY A 290 -14.48 5.81 -22.57
N ARG A 291 -13.51 6.59 -22.10
CA ARG A 291 -12.14 6.18 -21.83
C ARG A 291 -12.08 5.67 -20.40
N LEU A 292 -11.40 4.55 -20.21
CA LEU A 292 -10.88 4.13 -18.91
C LEU A 292 -9.84 5.16 -18.43
N VAL A 293 -10.26 6.36 -18.01
CA VAL A 293 -9.50 7.12 -17.01
C VAL A 293 -9.75 6.39 -15.69
N GLY A 294 -9.16 5.20 -15.54
CA GLY A 294 -9.63 4.20 -14.57
C GLY A 294 -9.31 2.74 -14.91
N GLY A 295 -8.31 2.48 -15.76
CA GLY A 295 -7.70 1.14 -15.82
C GLY A 295 -6.84 0.87 -14.59
N THR A 296 -6.29 -0.34 -14.46
CA THR A 296 -5.37 -0.72 -13.37
C THR A 296 -4.26 0.32 -13.17
N VAL A 297 -3.70 0.84 -14.26
CA VAL A 297 -2.67 1.89 -14.24
C VAL A 297 -3.10 3.15 -13.48
N TRP A 298 -4.34 3.61 -13.67
CA TRP A 298 -4.82 4.81 -12.98
C TRP A 298 -5.02 4.55 -11.48
N LEU A 299 -5.62 3.41 -11.12
CA LEU A 299 -5.75 3.02 -9.71
C LEU A 299 -4.37 2.85 -9.05
N SER A 300 -3.39 2.26 -9.75
CA SER A 300 -2.01 2.20 -9.27
C SER A 300 -1.44 3.59 -9.01
N HIS A 301 -1.53 4.52 -9.97
CA HIS A 301 -1.00 5.87 -9.81
C HIS A 301 -1.65 6.63 -8.66
N LEU A 302 -2.96 6.45 -8.49
CA LEU A 302 -3.67 7.01 -7.36
C LEU A 302 -3.17 6.41 -6.05
N LEU A 303 -3.09 5.08 -5.97
CA LEU A 303 -2.58 4.38 -4.80
C LEU A 303 -1.12 4.74 -4.49
N ILE A 304 -0.28 5.05 -5.49
CA ILE A 304 1.07 5.57 -5.27
C ILE A 304 1.00 6.86 -4.44
N LYS A 305 0.23 7.87 -4.93
CA LYS A 305 0.05 9.15 -4.25
C LYS A 305 -0.53 8.97 -2.85
N GLN A 306 -1.61 8.20 -2.74
CA GLN A 306 -2.30 7.97 -1.48
C GLN A 306 -1.45 7.20 -0.47
N THR A 307 -0.64 6.24 -0.93
CA THR A 307 0.33 5.56 -0.05
C THR A 307 1.37 6.54 0.48
N GLY A 308 1.81 7.52 -0.31
CA GLY A 308 2.66 8.61 0.19
C GLY A 308 2.03 9.32 1.39
N HIS A 309 0.76 9.69 1.32
CA HIS A 309 0.05 10.33 2.44
C HIS A 309 -0.07 9.43 3.69
N LEU A 310 -0.20 8.11 3.53
CA LEU A 310 -0.17 7.17 4.67
C LEU A 310 1.16 7.22 5.41
N PHE A 311 2.25 7.56 4.71
CA PHE A 311 3.58 7.76 5.27
C PHE A 311 3.96 9.24 5.32
N TRP A 312 2.99 10.11 5.61
CA TRP A 312 3.21 11.53 5.91
C TRP A 312 3.77 12.38 4.75
N ALA A 313 3.77 11.91 3.51
CA ALA A 313 4.12 12.76 2.36
C ALA A 313 3.01 13.77 2.06
N LEU A 314 3.35 15.06 2.03
CA LEU A 314 2.39 16.14 1.85
C LEU A 314 1.95 16.25 0.38
N ASP A 315 0.76 16.81 0.16
CA ASP A 315 0.36 17.25 -1.18
C ASP A 315 1.33 18.29 -1.72
N GLU A 316 1.76 18.13 -2.96
CA GLU A 316 2.57 19.11 -3.67
C GLU A 316 1.74 19.93 -4.65
N SER A 317 0.49 19.55 -4.91
CA SER A 317 -0.42 20.32 -5.77
C SER A 317 -1.35 21.25 -5.01
N CYS A 318 -1.85 22.25 -5.74
CA CYS A 318 -2.89 23.16 -5.27
C CYS A 318 -4.28 22.78 -5.81
N PHE A 319 -4.42 21.62 -6.45
CA PHE A 319 -5.70 21.16 -6.94
C PHE A 319 -6.57 20.71 -5.76
N SER A 320 -7.90 20.89 -5.87
CA SER A 320 -8.88 20.49 -4.83
C SER A 320 -8.77 21.15 -3.44
N GLY A 321 -8.02 22.26 -3.29
CA GLY A 321 -7.97 23.02 -2.04
C GLY A 321 -6.98 22.50 -0.99
N SER A 322 -6.23 21.44 -1.29
CA SER A 322 -5.18 20.87 -0.43
C SER A 322 -3.83 21.60 -0.60
N CYS A 323 -3.84 22.93 -0.63
CA CYS A 323 -2.65 23.74 -0.87
C CYS A 323 -1.73 23.76 0.36
N VAL A 324 -0.77 22.85 0.46
CA VAL A 324 0.19 22.84 1.58
C VAL A 324 1.41 23.72 1.26
N PRO A 325 1.71 24.80 2.02
CA PRO A 325 2.89 25.64 1.77
C PRO A 325 4.24 24.90 1.88
N CYS A 326 5.28 25.40 1.21
CA CYS A 326 6.61 24.77 1.25
C CYS A 326 7.28 24.80 2.63
N HIS A 327 6.95 25.76 3.49
CA HIS A 327 7.48 25.79 4.87
C HIS A 327 6.84 24.76 5.81
N VAL A 328 5.77 24.06 5.40
CA VAL A 328 5.21 22.98 6.20
C VAL A 328 6.14 21.79 6.13
N ARG A 329 6.39 21.18 7.29
CA ARG A 329 7.22 20.00 7.41
C ARG A 329 6.39 18.76 7.62
N SER A 330 6.83 17.65 7.06
CA SER A 330 6.23 16.34 7.31
C SER A 330 7.17 15.22 6.92
N GLY A 331 6.64 14.00 6.86
CA GLY A 331 7.43 12.80 6.69
C GLY A 331 8.17 12.41 7.94
N TYR A 332 8.73 11.20 7.92
CA TYR A 332 9.59 10.74 9.00
C TYR A 332 10.78 11.69 9.27
N LEU A 333 11.39 12.21 8.20
CA LEU A 333 12.54 13.10 8.31
C LEU A 333 12.18 14.53 8.73
N ASN A 334 10.89 14.84 8.90
CA ASN A 334 10.37 16.15 9.30
C ASN A 334 10.97 17.29 8.44
N ILE A 335 10.86 17.13 7.13
CA ILE A 335 11.45 18.04 6.14
C ILE A 335 10.40 18.91 5.48
N TYR A 336 10.84 20.08 5.00
CA TYR A 336 10.02 21.03 4.26
C TYR A 336 9.45 20.44 2.96
N ASN A 337 8.20 20.78 2.64
CA ASN A 337 7.53 20.45 1.38
C ASN A 337 8.00 21.32 0.21
N LYS A 338 9.31 21.28 -0.08
CA LYS A 338 9.95 22.24 -1.01
C LYS A 338 9.42 22.18 -2.45
N ASN A 339 8.70 21.12 -2.84
CA ASN A 339 8.16 20.98 -4.18
C ASN A 339 6.72 21.50 -4.34
N SER A 340 6.12 22.05 -3.28
CA SER A 340 4.74 22.50 -3.34
C SER A 340 4.50 23.60 -4.39
N MET A 341 3.37 23.50 -5.08
CA MET A 341 2.82 24.54 -5.93
C MET A 341 2.32 25.76 -5.13
N ASN A 342 2.07 25.61 -3.83
CA ASN A 342 1.71 26.72 -2.94
C ASN A 342 2.97 27.50 -2.54
N ARG A 343 3.41 28.36 -3.46
CA ARG A 343 4.75 28.95 -3.39
C ARG A 343 4.92 29.93 -2.22
N ASP A 344 5.96 29.71 -1.43
CA ASP A 344 6.51 30.63 -0.42
C ASP A 344 8.06 30.70 -0.53
N TYR A 345 8.72 31.38 0.42
CA TYR A 345 10.18 31.56 0.43
C TYR A 345 10.99 30.26 0.60
N TYR A 346 10.37 29.17 1.08
CA TYR A 346 11.02 27.89 1.38
C TYR A 346 10.97 26.91 0.19
N CYS A 347 10.26 27.25 -0.87
CA CYS A 347 10.16 26.38 -2.04
C CYS A 347 11.49 26.25 -2.77
N ALA A 348 11.66 25.10 -3.42
CA ALA A 348 12.69 24.93 -4.42
C ALA A 348 12.49 25.93 -5.57
N PRO A 349 13.59 26.39 -6.21
CA PRO A 349 13.50 27.31 -7.34
C PRO A 349 12.70 26.71 -8.50
N HIS A 350 12.81 25.40 -8.70
CA HIS A 350 12.14 24.63 -9.75
C HIS A 350 11.20 23.61 -9.14
N HIS A 351 9.96 23.61 -9.62
CA HIS A 351 8.98 22.57 -9.32
C HIS A 351 9.24 21.37 -10.23
N VAL A 352 9.16 20.16 -9.67
CA VAL A 352 9.40 18.90 -10.36
C VAL A 352 8.12 18.07 -10.31
N PRO A 353 7.43 17.83 -11.43
CA PRO A 353 6.20 17.04 -11.39
C PRO A 353 6.45 15.63 -10.86
N CYS A 354 5.70 15.18 -9.85
CA CYS A 354 5.82 13.85 -9.26
C CYS A 354 4.51 13.40 -8.58
N ALA A 355 4.54 12.20 -8.00
CA ALA A 355 3.35 11.49 -7.51
C ALA A 355 2.52 12.27 -6.50
N MET A 356 3.11 13.19 -5.72
CA MET A 356 2.37 14.00 -4.75
C MET A 356 1.72 15.25 -5.35
N GLU A 357 2.11 15.67 -6.55
CA GLU A 357 1.40 16.70 -7.31
C GLU A 357 0.15 16.10 -7.95
N THR A 358 0.33 15.08 -8.78
CA THR A 358 -0.72 14.44 -9.59
C THR A 358 -0.56 12.92 -9.56
N PRO A 359 -1.63 12.11 -9.71
CA PRO A 359 -1.50 10.66 -9.81
C PRO A 359 -0.62 10.24 -11.00
N THR A 360 0.65 9.97 -10.72
CA THR A 360 1.65 9.51 -11.67
C THR A 360 2.63 8.55 -10.99
N ALA A 361 3.26 7.67 -11.76
CA ALA A 361 4.36 6.82 -11.28
C ALA A 361 5.73 7.50 -11.43
N HIS A 362 5.80 8.81 -11.16
CA HIS A 362 7.05 9.56 -11.12
C HIS A 362 7.38 9.95 -9.69
N LEU A 363 8.59 9.65 -9.23
CA LEU A 363 9.07 10.05 -7.92
C LEU A 363 10.08 11.17 -8.06
N CYS A 364 9.90 12.26 -7.32
CA CYS A 364 10.92 13.28 -7.14
C CYS A 364 11.62 13.08 -5.80
N GLU A 365 12.81 13.64 -5.68
CA GLU A 365 13.62 13.64 -4.45
C GLU A 365 12.89 14.28 -3.25
N TYR A 366 12.01 15.25 -3.49
CA TYR A 366 11.21 15.88 -2.43
C TYR A 366 10.20 14.92 -1.80
N THR A 367 9.40 14.23 -2.63
CA THR A 367 8.46 13.20 -2.18
C THR A 367 9.20 12.04 -1.50
N LEU A 368 10.30 11.56 -2.10
CA LEU A 368 11.08 10.45 -1.52
C LEU A 368 11.63 10.80 -0.13
N ALA A 369 11.99 12.06 0.10
CA ALA A 369 12.53 12.45 1.39
C ALA A 369 11.44 12.62 2.47
N GLN A 370 10.15 12.60 2.11
CA GLN A 370 9.04 12.59 3.05
C GLN A 370 8.52 11.18 3.37
N ALA A 371 8.52 10.26 2.39
CA ALA A 371 7.89 8.93 2.49
C ALA A 371 8.86 7.79 2.81
#